data_AF-A0A3M1LG25-F1
#
_entry.id   AF-A0A3M1LG25-F1
#
_cell.length_a   1.000
_cell.length_b   1.000
_cell.length_c   1.000
_cell.angle_alpha   90.00
_cell.angle_beta   90.00
_cell.angle_gamma   90.00
#
_symmetry.space_group_name_H-M   'P 1'
#
loop_
_entity.id
_entity.type
_entity.pdbx_description
1 polymer ?
#
loop_
_entity_poly.entity_id
_entity_poly.type
_entity_poly.pdbx_seq_one_letter_code
_entity_poly.pdbx_strand_id
1 'polypeptide(L)'
;DNCVSHSAINLCAAIAGSEHGDARRAVDLLRVAGEVAEREGADIVEEKHVRIAEKKIEQDKVIETLRKMPIHEKLVMCSIMLSNNGTTGDIYNKYKELANKSGLEPVTQRRVGMMISELDMQGLISAPVINKGRYGRTKKITLAIQPSILRQVISEDQLISSII
;
A
#
# COMPACT_ATOMS: atom_id res chain seq x y z
N ASP A 1 -6.08 -23.37 28.48
CA ASP A 1 -5.83 -24.40 27.44
C ASP A 1 -7.05 -24.57 26.55
N ASN A 2 -6.86 -24.78 25.24
CA ASN A 2 -7.87 -24.76 24.15
C ASN A 2 -8.42 -23.39 23.68
N CYS A 3 -7.75 -22.26 23.98
CA CYS A 3 -8.14 -20.95 23.42
C CYS A 3 -7.66 -20.70 21.98
N VAL A 4 -6.88 -21.62 21.40
CA VAL A 4 -6.40 -21.55 20.02
C VAL A 4 -6.54 -22.91 19.36
N SER A 5 -7.18 -22.95 18.20
CA SER A 5 -7.32 -24.17 17.40
C SER A 5 -5.98 -24.60 16.77
N HIS A 6 -5.78 -25.92 16.62
CA HIS A 6 -4.61 -26.45 15.91
C HIS A 6 -4.53 -25.94 14.45
N SER A 7 -5.67 -25.79 13.78
CA SER A 7 -5.73 -25.23 12.43
C SER A 7 -5.20 -23.80 12.36
N ALA A 8 -5.51 -22.96 13.36
CA ALA A 8 -4.97 -21.60 13.44
C ALA A 8 -3.45 -21.59 13.64
N ILE A 9 -2.92 -22.46 14.51
CA ILE A 9 -1.46 -22.59 14.74
C ILE A 9 -0.77 -23.03 13.45
N ASN A 10 -1.32 -24.04 12.77
CA ASN A 10 -0.76 -24.56 11.52
C ASN A 10 -0.78 -23.49 10.41
N LEU A 11 -1.87 -22.70 10.32
CA LEU A 11 -1.95 -21.62 9.35
C LEU A 11 -0.92 -20.52 9.65
N CYS A 12 -0.77 -20.10 10.91
CA CYS A 12 0.25 -19.12 11.28
C CYS A 12 1.66 -19.59 10.92
N ALA A 13 1.98 -20.86 11.19
CA ALA A 13 3.26 -21.45 10.83
C ALA A 13 3.47 -21.51 9.30
N ALA A 14 2.43 -21.87 8.54
CA ALA A 14 2.48 -21.92 7.09
C ALA A 14 2.72 -20.54 6.46
N ILE A 15 2.01 -19.50 6.92
CA ILE A 15 2.16 -18.12 6.43
C ILE A 15 3.56 -17.58 6.77
N ALA A 16 4.01 -17.73 8.01
CA ALA A 16 5.34 -17.27 8.40
C ALA A 16 6.46 -18.02 7.66
N GLY A 17 6.26 -19.33 7.42
CA GLY A 17 7.17 -20.19 6.68
C GLY A 17 7.29 -19.83 5.20
N SER A 18 6.19 -19.45 4.55
CA SER A 18 6.18 -19.12 3.12
C SER A 18 6.87 -17.78 2.81
N GLU A 19 6.75 -16.80 3.69
CA GLU A 19 7.33 -15.48 3.44
C GLU A 19 8.85 -15.49 3.65
N HIS A 20 9.35 -15.95 4.81
CA HIS A 20 10.80 -15.98 5.09
C HIS A 20 11.21 -16.96 6.23
N GLY A 21 10.28 -17.69 6.84
CA GLY A 21 10.57 -18.56 7.99
C GLY A 21 10.85 -17.81 9.30
N ASP A 22 10.24 -16.64 9.52
CA ASP A 22 10.45 -15.84 10.74
C ASP A 22 9.39 -16.17 11.82
N ALA A 23 9.83 -16.81 12.91
CA ALA A 23 8.98 -17.15 14.05
C ALA A 23 8.33 -15.93 14.72
N ARG A 24 8.97 -14.75 14.69
CA ARG A 24 8.37 -13.51 15.23
C ARG A 24 7.12 -13.12 14.46
N ARG A 25 7.13 -13.30 13.13
CA ARG A 25 5.94 -13.04 12.30
C ARG A 25 4.80 -13.99 12.67
N ALA A 26 5.09 -15.27 12.94
CA ALA A 26 4.07 -16.22 13.39
C ALA A 26 3.45 -15.81 14.73
N VAL A 27 4.28 -15.37 15.69
CA VAL A 27 3.83 -14.89 17.00
C VAL A 27 3.03 -13.60 16.88
N ASP A 28 3.48 -12.63 16.09
CA ASP A 28 2.76 -11.38 15.86
C ASP A 28 1.43 -11.61 15.15
N LEU A 29 1.40 -12.48 14.14
CA LEU A 29 0.17 -12.87 13.46
C LEU A 29 -0.84 -13.51 14.42
N LEU A 30 -0.38 -14.43 15.28
CA LEU A 30 -1.24 -15.07 16.27
C LEU A 30 -1.75 -14.08 17.32
N ARG A 31 -0.92 -13.12 17.74
CA ARG A 31 -1.34 -12.04 18.67
C ARG A 31 -2.48 -11.22 18.06
N VAL A 32 -2.33 -10.76 16.82
CA VAL A 32 -3.39 -9.97 16.15
C VAL A 32 -4.62 -10.83 15.89
N ALA A 33 -4.49 -12.13 15.61
CA ALA A 33 -5.62 -13.05 15.50
C ALA A 33 -6.39 -13.20 16.82
N GLY A 34 -5.67 -13.21 17.95
CA GLY A 34 -6.28 -13.14 19.29
C GLY A 34 -7.08 -11.86 19.50
N GLU A 35 -6.53 -10.70 19.14
CA GLU A 35 -7.24 -9.41 19.22
C GLU A 35 -8.50 -9.38 18.33
N VAL A 36 -8.47 -10.04 17.17
CA VAL A 36 -9.63 -10.17 16.28
C VAL A 36 -10.70 -11.05 16.92
N ALA A 37 -10.32 -12.22 17.45
CA ALA A 37 -11.23 -13.13 18.13
C ALA A 37 -11.91 -12.47 19.34
N GLU A 38 -11.13 -11.74 20.15
CA GLU A 38 -11.63 -10.99 21.31
C GLU A 38 -12.67 -9.94 20.91
N ARG A 39 -12.42 -9.17 19.83
CA ARG A 39 -13.39 -8.18 19.31
C ARG A 39 -14.67 -8.81 18.80
N GLU A 40 -14.59 -10.04 18.26
CA GLU A 40 -15.76 -10.80 17.80
C GLU A 40 -16.47 -11.53 18.96
N GLY A 41 -15.94 -11.45 20.19
CA GLY A 41 -16.47 -12.16 21.36
C GLY A 41 -16.30 -13.68 21.27
N ALA A 42 -15.31 -14.15 20.50
CA ALA A 42 -15.03 -15.57 20.30
C ALA A 42 -14.02 -16.08 21.35
N ASP A 43 -14.39 -17.16 22.05
CA ASP A 43 -13.54 -17.79 23.08
C ASP A 43 -12.33 -18.56 22.51
N ILE A 44 -12.36 -18.88 21.21
CA ILE A 44 -11.35 -19.70 20.52
C ILE A 44 -10.85 -18.99 19.27
N VAL A 45 -9.53 -18.91 19.11
CA VAL A 45 -8.89 -18.44 17.88
C VAL A 45 -8.94 -19.53 16.81
N GLU A 46 -9.71 -19.25 15.75
CA GLU A 46 -9.89 -20.10 14.58
C GLU A 46 -9.13 -19.54 13.35
N GLU A 47 -9.05 -20.35 12.30
CA GLU A 47 -8.42 -19.98 11.03
C GLU A 47 -8.96 -18.65 10.44
N LYS A 48 -10.26 -18.38 10.60
CA LYS A 48 -10.89 -17.15 10.12
C LYS A 48 -10.26 -15.90 10.75
N HIS A 49 -9.96 -15.94 12.05
CA HIS A 49 -9.34 -14.81 12.75
C HIS A 49 -7.90 -14.59 12.28
N VAL A 50 -7.16 -15.67 11.97
CA VAL A 50 -5.81 -15.60 11.41
C VAL A 50 -5.81 -14.94 10.03
N ARG A 51 -6.74 -15.31 9.16
CA ARG A 51 -6.87 -14.69 7.82
C ARG A 51 -7.25 -13.21 7.88
N ILE A 52 -8.09 -12.83 8.84
CA ILE A 52 -8.44 -11.41 9.07
C ILE A 52 -7.22 -10.67 9.61
N ALA A 53 -6.49 -11.26 10.56
CA ALA A 53 -5.28 -10.69 11.13
C ALA A 53 -4.18 -10.48 10.08
N GLU A 54 -3.95 -11.45 9.19
CA GLU A 54 -3.01 -11.34 8.08
C GLU A 54 -3.32 -10.12 7.20
N LYS A 55 -4.56 -10.02 6.70
CA LYS A 55 -5.00 -8.86 5.89
C LYS A 55 -4.85 -7.54 6.63
N LYS A 56 -5.17 -7.52 7.93
CA LYS A 56 -5.03 -6.32 8.76
C LYS A 56 -3.57 -5.90 8.91
N ILE A 57 -2.66 -6.84 9.19
CA ILE A 57 -1.21 -6.59 9.29
C ILE A 57 -0.67 -6.07 7.95
N GLU A 58 -1.05 -6.67 6.83
CA GLU A 58 -0.65 -6.21 5.49
C GLU A 58 -1.14 -4.78 5.22
N GLN A 59 -2.41 -4.50 5.50
CA GLN A 59 -3.00 -3.17 5.35
C GLN A 59 -2.31 -2.13 6.25
N ASP A 60 -2.08 -2.46 7.52
CA ASP A 60 -1.41 -1.57 8.48
C ASP A 60 0.02 -1.24 8.03
N LYS A 61 0.75 -2.23 7.48
CA LYS A 61 2.08 -2.02 6.90
C LYS A 61 2.05 -1.06 5.70
N VAL A 62 1.05 -1.19 4.82
CA VAL A 62 0.86 -0.27 3.70
C VAL A 62 0.56 1.15 4.20
N ILE A 63 -0.34 1.29 5.17
CA ILE A 63 -0.69 2.59 5.79
C ILE A 63 0.54 3.24 6.40
N GLU A 64 1.33 2.50 7.17
CA GLU A 64 2.54 3.01 7.80
C GLU A 64 3.56 3.49 6.76
N THR A 65 3.74 2.72 5.68
CA THR A 65 4.61 3.08 4.56
C THR A 65 4.14 4.39 3.91
N LEU A 66 2.84 4.52 3.61
CA LEU A 66 2.25 5.73 3.04
C LEU A 66 2.42 6.95 3.96
N ARG A 67 2.25 6.79 5.27
CA ARG A 67 2.41 7.89 6.23
C ARG A 67 3.84 8.43 6.26
N LYS A 68 4.84 7.55 6.17
CA LYS A 68 6.27 7.90 6.20
C LYS A 68 6.82 8.45 4.88
N MET A 69 6.05 8.40 3.79
CA MET A 69 6.52 8.90 2.49
C MET A 69 6.84 10.40 2.50
N PRO A 70 7.90 10.81 1.78
CA PRO A 70 8.13 12.21 1.46
C PRO A 70 6.94 12.85 0.72
N ILE A 71 6.76 14.15 0.90
CA ILE A 71 5.62 14.90 0.34
C ILE A 71 5.48 14.73 -1.18
N HIS A 72 6.58 14.78 -1.94
CA HIS A 72 6.52 14.62 -3.40
C HIS A 72 6.11 13.20 -3.82
N GLU A 73 6.50 12.17 -3.07
CA GLU A 73 6.05 10.79 -3.35
C GLU A 73 4.56 10.63 -3.04
N LYS A 74 4.06 11.23 -1.96
CA LYS A 74 2.62 11.29 -1.68
C LYS A 74 1.86 11.98 -2.81
N LEU A 75 2.36 13.12 -3.31
CA LEU A 75 1.75 13.83 -4.44
C LEU A 75 1.75 13.00 -5.73
N VAL A 76 2.80 12.21 -5.99
CA VAL A 76 2.83 11.26 -7.11
C VAL A 76 1.78 10.17 -6.93
N MET A 77 1.66 9.56 -5.75
CA MET A 77 0.60 8.59 -5.45
C MET A 77 -0.80 9.17 -5.65
N CYS A 78 -1.02 10.40 -5.19
CA CYS A 78 -2.27 11.13 -5.41
C CYS A 78 -2.57 11.34 -6.90
N SER A 79 -1.54 11.70 -7.67
CA SER A 79 -1.65 11.88 -9.12
C SER A 79 -2.06 10.60 -9.82
N ILE A 80 -1.46 9.47 -9.43
CA ILE A 80 -1.82 8.14 -9.95
C ILE A 80 -3.27 7.78 -9.62
N MET A 81 -3.71 8.05 -8.39
CA MET A 81 -5.10 7.84 -7.96
C MET A 81 -6.10 8.66 -8.79
N LEU A 82 -5.81 9.96 -8.99
CA LEU A 82 -6.69 10.88 -9.70
C LEU A 82 -6.70 10.67 -11.22
N SER A 83 -5.60 10.18 -11.80
CA SER A 83 -5.51 9.91 -13.24
C SER A 83 -6.26 8.64 -13.67
N ASN A 84 -6.70 7.78 -12.74
CA ASN A 84 -7.44 6.54 -13.01
C ASN A 84 -6.87 5.71 -14.17
N ASN A 85 -5.54 5.45 -14.09
CA ASN A 85 -4.65 4.87 -15.10
C ASN A 85 -4.05 5.90 -16.07
N GLY A 86 -2.74 6.09 -16.01
CA GLY A 86 -2.03 7.07 -16.83
C GLY A 86 -0.65 6.60 -17.29
N THR A 87 -0.12 7.30 -18.29
CA THR A 87 1.30 7.19 -18.66
C THR A 87 2.16 8.05 -17.73
N THR A 88 3.49 7.86 -17.76
CA THR A 88 4.42 8.71 -16.99
C THR A 88 4.22 10.21 -17.27
N GLY A 89 3.84 10.59 -18.49
CA GLY A 89 3.54 11.99 -18.84
C GLY A 89 2.26 12.50 -18.18
N ASP A 90 1.20 11.70 -18.20
CA ASP A 90 -0.09 12.04 -17.58
C ASP A 90 0.07 12.22 -16.07
N ILE A 91 0.79 11.29 -15.42
CA ILE A 91 1.08 11.35 -13.99
C ILE A 91 1.91 12.59 -13.66
N TYR A 92 2.92 12.92 -14.47
CA TYR A 92 3.75 14.09 -14.24
C TYR A 92 2.96 15.40 -14.34
N ASN A 93 2.09 15.54 -15.34
CA ASN A 93 1.25 16.73 -15.50
C ASN A 93 0.32 16.90 -14.29
N LYS A 94 -0.30 15.81 -13.82
CA LYS A 94 -1.17 15.83 -12.65
C LYS A 94 -0.41 16.14 -11.36
N TYR A 95 0.78 15.57 -11.22
CA TYR A 95 1.69 15.87 -10.11
C TYR A 95 2.07 17.36 -10.09
N LYS A 96 2.37 17.94 -11.26
CA LYS A 96 2.74 19.35 -11.37
C LYS A 96 1.59 20.27 -10.94
N GLU A 97 0.35 19.94 -11.31
CA GLU A 97 -0.85 20.65 -10.83
C GLU A 97 -0.95 20.59 -9.30
N LEU A 98 -0.80 19.41 -8.69
CA LEU A 98 -0.92 19.23 -7.24
C LEU A 98 0.22 19.91 -6.47
N ALA A 99 1.46 19.81 -6.95
CA ALA A 99 2.62 20.48 -6.35
C ALA A 99 2.42 22.00 -6.31
N ASN A 100 2.00 22.59 -7.43
CA ASN A 100 1.70 24.02 -7.51
C ASN A 100 0.56 24.44 -6.56
N LYS A 101 -0.51 23.65 -6.48
CA LYS A 101 -1.62 23.90 -5.53
C LYS A 101 -1.17 23.82 -4.07
N SER A 102 -0.14 23.02 -3.79
CA SER A 102 0.46 22.88 -2.45
C SER A 102 1.46 24.00 -2.12
N GLY A 103 1.72 24.94 -3.03
CA GLY A 103 2.79 25.92 -2.89
C GLY A 103 4.21 25.32 -2.95
N LEU A 104 4.36 24.13 -3.53
CA LEU A 104 5.64 23.44 -3.67
C LEU A 104 6.18 23.57 -5.09
N GLU A 105 7.48 23.79 -5.21
CA GLU A 105 8.17 23.78 -6.50
C GLU A 105 8.18 22.36 -7.09
N PRO A 106 7.66 22.15 -8.31
CA PRO A 106 7.63 20.82 -8.92
C PRO A 106 9.04 20.29 -9.21
N VAL A 107 9.37 19.09 -8.72
CA VAL A 107 10.55 18.36 -9.19
C VAL A 107 10.46 18.00 -10.67
N THR A 108 11.61 17.67 -11.27
CA THR A 108 11.68 17.30 -12.69
C THR A 108 10.91 16.02 -13.02
N GLN A 109 10.48 15.90 -14.28
CA GLN A 109 9.84 14.67 -14.79
C GLN A 109 10.73 13.43 -14.61
N ARG A 110 12.06 13.58 -14.71
CA ARG A 110 13.01 12.51 -14.42
C ARG A 110 12.90 12.03 -12.97
N ARG A 111 12.81 12.94 -12.00
CA ARG A 111 12.66 12.57 -10.58
C ARG A 111 11.33 11.88 -10.31
N VAL A 112 10.24 12.35 -10.90
CA VAL A 112 8.93 11.66 -10.83
C VAL A 112 9.00 10.24 -11.42
N GLY A 113 9.71 10.06 -12.54
CA GLY A 113 9.94 8.73 -13.11
C GLY A 113 10.73 7.77 -12.19
N MET A 114 11.68 8.31 -11.41
CA MET A 114 12.40 7.53 -10.38
C MET A 114 11.46 7.17 -9.23
N MET A 115 10.68 8.13 -8.71
CA MET A 115 9.67 7.89 -7.66
C MET A 115 8.65 6.83 -8.10
N ILE A 116 8.15 6.87 -9.34
CA ILE A 116 7.26 5.83 -9.88
C ILE A 116 7.93 4.46 -9.83
N SER A 117 9.23 4.38 -10.15
CA SER A 117 9.94 3.09 -10.12
C SER A 117 10.18 2.62 -8.67
N GLU A 118 10.45 3.53 -7.74
CA GLU A 118 10.57 3.25 -6.31
C GLU A 118 9.23 2.75 -5.72
N LEU A 119 8.11 3.38 -6.07
CA LEU A 119 6.76 2.98 -5.65
C LEU A 119 6.35 1.60 -6.22
N ASP A 120 6.76 1.31 -7.46
CA ASP A 120 6.54 0.00 -8.11
C ASP A 120 7.35 -1.10 -7.41
N MET A 121 8.61 -0.82 -7.04
CA MET A 121 9.43 -1.75 -6.25
C MET A 121 8.86 -2.00 -4.84
N GLN A 122 8.19 -1.01 -4.24
CA GLN A 122 7.49 -1.17 -2.96
C GLN A 122 6.15 -1.92 -3.10
N GLY A 123 5.71 -2.23 -4.32
CA GLY A 123 4.44 -2.92 -4.59
C GLY A 123 3.19 -2.06 -4.36
N LEU A 124 3.36 -0.73 -4.29
CA LEU A 124 2.25 0.20 -4.05
C LEU A 124 1.48 0.54 -5.33
N ILE A 125 2.18 0.46 -6.46
CA ILE A 125 1.64 0.66 -7.80
C ILE A 125 2.11 -0.48 -8.70
N SER A 126 1.49 -0.59 -9.87
CA SER A 126 1.96 -1.42 -10.97
C SER A 126 2.28 -0.53 -12.16
N ALA A 127 3.51 -0.62 -12.68
CA ALA A 127 3.98 0.24 -13.77
C ALA A 127 4.63 -0.54 -14.95
N PRO A 128 3.96 -1.54 -15.56
CA PRO A 128 4.52 -2.31 -16.66
C PRO A 128 4.85 -1.42 -17.88
N VAL A 129 5.99 -1.71 -18.51
CA VAL A 129 6.40 -1.06 -19.76
C VAL A 129 5.59 -1.64 -20.92
N ILE A 130 4.78 -0.81 -21.54
CA ILE A 130 4.04 -1.14 -22.76
C ILE A 130 4.80 -0.62 -23.98
N ASN A 131 4.91 -1.47 -25.00
CA ASN A 131 5.48 -1.10 -26.30
C ASN A 131 4.35 -0.63 -27.22
N LYS A 132 4.43 0.62 -27.71
CA LYS A 132 3.48 1.19 -28.65
C LYS A 132 4.02 1.23 -30.08
N GLY A 133 5.04 0.42 -30.39
CA GLY A 133 5.67 0.35 -31.71
C GLY A 133 6.34 1.67 -32.06
N ARG A 134 5.88 2.30 -33.16
CA ARG A 134 6.43 3.57 -33.69
C ARG A 134 6.33 4.73 -32.69
N TYR A 135 5.39 4.66 -31.75
CA TYR A 135 5.16 5.67 -30.72
C TYR A 135 6.01 5.46 -29.46
N GLY A 136 6.98 4.55 -29.50
CA GLY A 136 7.94 4.30 -28.43
C GLY A 136 7.42 3.39 -27.32
N ARG A 137 8.06 3.47 -26.15
CA ARG A 137 7.75 2.67 -24.95
C ARG A 137 7.30 3.61 -23.83
N THR A 138 6.24 3.25 -23.13
CA THR A 138 5.77 4.03 -21.96
C THR A 138 5.35 3.09 -20.85
N LYS A 139 5.30 3.57 -19.61
CA LYS A 139 4.73 2.81 -18.49
C LYS A 139 3.23 3.06 -18.44
N LYS A 140 2.42 2.02 -18.30
CA LYS A 140 1.01 2.17 -17.90
C LYS A 140 0.95 2.00 -16.39
N ILE A 141 0.51 3.04 -15.69
CA ILE A 141 0.65 3.12 -14.23
C ILE A 141 -0.73 3.00 -13.59
N THR A 142 -0.88 2.06 -12.65
CA THR A 142 -2.12 1.81 -11.89
C THR A 142 -1.81 1.62 -10.40
N LEU A 143 -2.76 1.89 -9.51
CA LEU A 143 -2.61 1.53 -8.09
C LEU A 143 -2.62 0.01 -7.92
N ALA A 144 -1.73 -0.53 -7.07
CA ALA A 144 -1.74 -1.92 -6.66
C ALA A 144 -2.44 -2.12 -5.30
N ILE A 145 -2.58 -1.04 -4.53
CA ILE A 145 -3.30 -1.00 -3.25
C ILE A 145 -4.76 -0.54 -3.44
N GLN A 146 -5.60 -0.81 -2.43
CA GLN A 146 -6.98 -0.32 -2.44
C GLN A 146 -6.99 1.22 -2.36
N PRO A 147 -7.73 1.92 -3.24
CA PRO A 147 -7.80 3.38 -3.23
C PRO A 147 -8.33 3.98 -1.91
N SER A 148 -9.17 3.23 -1.18
CA SER A 148 -9.68 3.61 0.15
C SER A 148 -8.55 3.84 1.17
N ILE A 149 -7.52 2.99 1.16
CA ILE A 149 -6.37 3.08 2.06
C ILE A 149 -5.60 4.36 1.79
N LEU A 150 -5.34 4.67 0.51
CA LEU A 150 -4.65 5.89 0.13
C LEU A 150 -5.46 7.14 0.52
N ARG A 151 -6.78 7.13 0.30
CA ARG A 151 -7.67 8.24 0.70
C ARG A 151 -7.66 8.46 2.21
N GLN A 152 -7.67 7.39 3.00
CA GLN A 152 -7.58 7.48 4.46
C GLN A 152 -6.31 8.22 4.87
N VAL A 153 -5.14 7.80 4.36
CA VAL A 153 -3.86 8.43 4.71
C VAL A 153 -3.78 9.89 4.23
N ILE A 154 -4.31 10.19 3.05
CA ILE A 154 -4.35 11.57 2.53
C ILE A 154 -5.22 12.46 3.42
N SER A 155 -6.35 11.96 3.91
CA SER A 155 -7.27 12.75 4.76
C SER A 155 -6.67 13.13 6.12
N GLU A 156 -5.66 12.37 6.57
CA GLU A 156 -4.92 12.66 7.80
C GLU A 156 -3.81 13.72 7.58
N ASP A 157 -3.39 13.96 6.33
CA ASP A 157 -2.30 14.87 5.96
C ASP A 157 -2.85 16.27 5.65
N GLN A 158 -2.67 17.21 6.58
CA GLN A 158 -3.27 18.57 6.51
C GLN A 158 -2.91 19.34 5.23
N LEU A 159 -1.72 19.12 4.66
CA LEU A 159 -1.30 19.82 3.44
C LEU A 159 -2.02 19.23 2.23
N ILE A 160 -2.05 17.91 2.11
CA ILE A 160 -2.62 17.22 0.95
C ILE A 160 -4.15 17.19 0.99
N SER A 161 -4.75 17.09 2.18
CA SER A 161 -6.21 17.04 2.35
C SER A 161 -6.91 18.32 1.88
N SER A 162 -6.20 19.45 1.85
CA SER A 162 -6.77 20.75 1.46
C SER A 162 -6.83 20.97 -0.06
N ILE A 163 -6.11 20.16 -0.84
CA ILE A 163 -5.87 20.37 -2.28
C ILE A 163 -6.45 19.26 -3.18
N ILE A 164 -6.91 18.15 -2.58
CA ILE A 164 -7.52 16.98 -3.25
C ILE A 164 -8.98 16.89 -2.85
#